data_AF-A0A498ILI4-F1
#
_entry.id   AF-A0A498ILI4-F1
#
_cell.length_a   1.000
_cell.length_b   1.000
_cell.length_c   1.000
_cell.angle_alpha   90.00
_cell.angle_beta   90.00
_cell.angle_gamma   90.00
#
_symmetry.space_group_name_H-M   'P 1'
#
loop_
_entity.id
_entity.type
_entity.pdbx_description
1 polymer ?
#
loop_
_entity_poly.entity_id
_entity_poly.type
_entity_poly.pdbx_seq_one_letter_code
_entity_poly.pdbx_strand_id
1 'polypeptide(L)'
;MGFWVHSSFCARSAAVLLLLVVCDYQAVVLANGARSDESISSSSSCDFFKGRWVLDQSYPLYNPSSCPFIENEFTCQKNGRPDQIYTKYRWQPHDCDLARFDALDFFQRFRGKSIMFVGDSLSRNQWQSLTCMLHSAVPTAKYNVTRVNDVSIFEFTDYEVKVMLDRNVYLVDIVRENIGRVLKLDSIVGGKLWKDIDMLIFNTWHWWNRRGPSQPWDYVEVGGQRSKDIDRMLAFQKALVTWAAWVDLNIDPAKSRVFFQGISPSHYNGSEWHEPWARNCVGQKEPLLGSIYPGALPPALGVLKNVLSTIKKPVTLLDITNLSLLRKDGHPSTYGLAGRTGMDCSQYYSYAKGCDFFQGSWVYDDSYPLYDTSSCPFVEEEFDCQKNGRPDDQYLKYRWKPDACALPRFNGEDMLRRLKGKKILFVGDSLSLNQWQSLTCMLYAAVPQTHYTITRKEAISTFSLPDYDVSVTLSRNAFLVDLVNTVVGRVLKLDSIENGDAWRGYDMLIFNTWHWWLHKGSKQPWDYIEAGGKILKDMDRLVAFREGLTTWSKWVDYNVDFSNTKVFFQGISPTHYNGKEWNESDSATCNGQTQPVRGSIYPGGSPPAATVVNQVLTAMTSPNFA
;
A
#
# COMPACT_ATOMS: atom_id res chain seq x y z
N MET A 1 -15.45 -22.21 13.27
CA MET A 1 -14.72 -22.69 12.12
C MET A 1 -15.02 -22.14 10.70
N GLY A 2 -15.84 -21.12 10.43
CA GLY A 2 -16.04 -20.37 9.18
C GLY A 2 -15.63 -18.88 9.10
N PHE A 3 -14.74 -18.38 9.96
CA PHE A 3 -13.92 -17.23 9.62
C PHE A 3 -13.20 -17.53 8.28
N TRP A 4 -12.81 -18.79 8.13
CA TRP A 4 -12.10 -19.36 7.01
C TRP A 4 -12.91 -19.43 5.72
N VAL A 5 -14.24 -19.48 5.78
CA VAL A 5 -15.05 -19.85 4.61
C VAL A 5 -15.43 -18.62 3.76
N HIS A 6 -15.24 -17.40 4.26
CA HIS A 6 -15.82 -16.21 3.62
C HIS A 6 -14.84 -15.03 3.50
N SER A 7 -13.60 -15.20 3.96
CA SER A 7 -12.50 -14.23 3.86
C SER A 7 -11.84 -14.18 2.47
N SER A 8 -12.69 -14.33 1.47
CA SER A 8 -12.32 -14.53 0.09
C SER A 8 -13.04 -13.49 -0.79
N PHE A 9 -13.89 -12.65 -0.23
CA PHE A 9 -14.86 -11.94 -1.05
C PHE A 9 -14.86 -10.46 -0.76
N CYS A 10 -15.19 -9.67 -1.79
CA CYS A 10 -15.67 -8.30 -1.69
C CYS A 10 -16.30 -8.09 -0.33
N ALA A 11 -15.56 -7.49 0.62
CA ALA A 11 -15.78 -7.62 2.06
C ALA A 11 -17.26 -7.72 2.33
N ARG A 12 -17.75 -8.93 2.57
CA ARG A 12 -19.12 -9.30 2.92
C ARG A 12 -19.14 -10.81 2.97
N SER A 13 -18.72 -11.28 4.12
CA SER A 13 -19.37 -12.26 4.97
C SER A 13 -18.21 -12.80 5.80
N ALA A 14 -18.36 -12.79 7.09
CA ALA A 14 -17.60 -13.70 7.93
C ALA A 14 -18.68 -14.51 8.60
N ALA A 15 -18.46 -15.79 8.84
CA ALA A 15 -18.93 -16.44 10.05
C ALA A 15 -18.31 -17.82 10.09
N VAL A 16 -17.48 -18.01 11.11
CA VAL A 16 -17.57 -19.05 12.14
C VAL A 16 -16.15 -19.19 12.81
N LEU A 17 -15.99 -18.95 14.10
CA LEU A 17 -14.93 -19.60 14.90
C LEU A 17 -15.64 -20.03 16.17
N LEU A 18 -16.11 -21.28 16.20
CA LEU A 18 -15.94 -22.32 17.24
C LEU A 18 -16.15 -23.66 16.47
N LEU A 19 -15.45 -24.78 16.66
CA LEU A 19 -14.95 -25.48 17.85
C LEU A 19 -13.57 -26.10 17.55
N LEU A 20 -12.52 -25.68 18.25
CA LEU A 20 -11.39 -26.57 18.61
C LEU A 20 -10.87 -26.24 20.02
N VAL A 21 -11.68 -25.63 20.90
CA VAL A 21 -11.40 -25.53 22.35
C VAL A 21 -12.12 -26.66 23.12
N VAL A 22 -12.57 -27.72 22.43
CA VAL A 22 -13.29 -28.87 23.04
C VAL A 22 -12.59 -30.21 22.72
N CYS A 23 -11.26 -30.21 22.59
CA CYS A 23 -10.49 -31.46 22.61
C CYS A 23 -9.48 -31.51 23.75
N ASP A 24 -9.77 -30.82 24.85
CA ASP A 24 -9.40 -31.30 26.17
C ASP A 24 -10.66 -31.22 27.04
N TYR A 25 -11.05 -32.36 27.59
CA TYR A 25 -12.24 -32.66 28.38
C TYR A 25 -13.49 -33.17 27.64
N GLN A 26 -13.70 -34.47 27.84
CA GLN A 26 -14.98 -35.14 27.91
C GLN A 26 -16.07 -34.28 28.60
N ALA A 27 -17.29 -34.44 28.13
CA ALA A 27 -18.58 -34.06 28.74
C ALA A 27 -19.22 -32.71 28.34
N VAL A 28 -20.56 -32.77 28.31
CA VAL A 28 -21.58 -31.72 28.10
C VAL A 28 -21.91 -31.48 26.60
N VAL A 29 -22.71 -32.29 25.89
CA VAL A 29 -24.16 -32.56 26.06
C VAL A 29 -24.85 -31.69 27.11
N LEU A 30 -25.56 -30.63 26.68
CA LEU A 30 -26.80 -30.08 27.25
C LEU A 30 -27.26 -28.98 26.26
N ALA A 31 -28.16 -29.24 25.31
CA ALA A 31 -29.61 -29.37 25.47
C ALA A 31 -30.23 -28.27 26.35
N ASN A 32 -30.80 -27.23 25.72
CA ASN A 32 -31.82 -26.41 26.37
C ASN A 32 -33.12 -27.21 26.42
N GLY A 33 -33.49 -27.65 27.63
CA GLY A 33 -34.86 -27.82 28.09
C GLY A 33 -35.85 -28.58 27.18
N ALA A 34 -35.73 -29.90 27.12
CA ALA A 34 -36.88 -30.78 27.07
C ALA A 34 -36.53 -32.12 27.73
N ARG A 35 -37.40 -32.55 28.64
CA ARG A 35 -37.28 -33.74 29.48
C ARG A 35 -37.74 -34.97 28.70
N SER A 36 -36.83 -35.90 28.38
CA SER A 36 -37.08 -37.35 28.34
C SER A 36 -35.83 -38.09 27.87
N ASP A 37 -35.49 -39.16 28.58
CA ASP A 37 -34.48 -40.17 28.25
C ASP A 37 -34.54 -40.63 26.80
N GLU A 38 -33.40 -40.70 26.11
CA GLU A 38 -33.06 -41.84 25.24
C GLU A 38 -31.57 -41.87 24.87
N SER A 39 -31.10 -43.10 24.71
CA SER A 39 -29.71 -43.61 24.61
C SER A 39 -28.75 -42.86 23.68
N ILE A 40 -27.53 -42.64 24.18
CA ILE A 40 -26.35 -42.18 23.44
C ILE A 40 -25.97 -43.21 22.38
N SER A 41 -26.22 -42.89 21.10
CA SER A 41 -25.55 -43.52 19.96
C SER A 41 -24.29 -42.71 19.60
N SER A 42 -23.24 -43.40 19.17
CA SER A 42 -21.92 -42.86 18.85
C SER A 42 -21.98 -41.63 17.92
N SER A 43 -21.65 -40.45 18.44
CA SER A 43 -21.63 -39.22 17.65
C SER A 43 -20.54 -39.27 16.58
N SER A 44 -20.94 -39.32 15.31
CA SER A 44 -20.07 -39.09 14.15
C SER A 44 -19.32 -37.76 14.30
N SER A 45 -17.99 -37.78 14.18
CA SER A 45 -17.15 -36.58 14.14
C SER A 45 -17.58 -35.66 13.00
N CYS A 46 -18.02 -34.43 13.27
CA CYS A 46 -18.44 -33.49 12.22
C CYS A 46 -17.24 -32.94 11.42
N ASP A 47 -17.26 -33.11 10.10
CA ASP A 47 -16.32 -32.46 9.19
C ASP A 47 -16.84 -31.08 8.78
N PHE A 48 -16.31 -30.04 9.42
CA PHE A 48 -16.72 -28.65 9.18
C PHE A 48 -16.47 -28.14 7.75
N PHE A 49 -15.64 -28.82 6.96
CA PHE A 49 -15.25 -28.39 5.62
C PHE A 49 -16.04 -29.10 4.50
N LYS A 50 -16.92 -30.04 4.86
CA LYS A 50 -17.86 -30.70 3.95
C LYS A 50 -19.28 -30.26 4.22
N GLY A 51 -19.94 -29.73 3.20
CA GLY A 51 -21.20 -29.05 3.37
C GLY A 51 -21.62 -28.34 2.09
N ARG A 52 -22.52 -27.38 2.23
CA ARG A 52 -23.03 -26.57 1.12
C ARG A 52 -23.27 -25.13 1.54
N TRP A 53 -23.33 -24.24 0.56
CA TRP A 53 -23.76 -22.87 0.77
C TRP A 53 -25.28 -22.79 0.83
N VAL A 54 -25.79 -22.09 1.85
CA VAL A 54 -27.22 -21.86 2.05
C VAL A 54 -27.47 -20.37 2.20
N LEU A 55 -28.57 -19.90 1.63
CA LEU A 55 -29.02 -18.53 1.78
C LEU A 55 -29.53 -18.31 3.22
N ASP A 56 -29.05 -17.26 3.86
CA ASP A 56 -29.40 -16.84 5.21
C ASP A 56 -29.45 -15.30 5.27
N GLN A 57 -30.66 -14.78 5.53
CA GLN A 57 -30.90 -13.33 5.54
C GLN A 57 -30.22 -12.61 6.71
N SER A 58 -29.86 -13.35 7.76
CA SER A 58 -29.14 -12.81 8.92
C SER A 58 -27.66 -12.50 8.64
N TYR A 59 -27.16 -12.83 7.45
CA TYR A 59 -25.83 -12.47 6.98
C TYR A 59 -25.85 -11.14 6.22
N PRO A 60 -24.71 -10.42 6.09
CA PRO A 60 -23.39 -10.72 6.65
C PRO A 60 -23.31 -10.46 8.17
N LEU A 61 -22.28 -10.98 8.84
CA LEU A 61 -22.06 -10.73 10.28
C LEU A 61 -21.73 -9.28 10.65
N TYR A 62 -21.29 -8.47 9.69
CA TYR A 62 -21.06 -7.05 9.88
C TYR A 62 -21.33 -6.30 8.58
N ASN A 63 -21.61 -5.00 8.69
CA ASN A 63 -21.69 -4.13 7.53
C ASN A 63 -20.27 -3.62 7.17
N PRO A 64 -19.71 -4.02 6.02
CA PRO A 64 -18.36 -3.60 5.64
C PRO A 64 -18.28 -2.11 5.34
N SER A 65 -19.38 -1.48 4.91
CA SER A 65 -19.39 -0.05 4.64
C SER A 65 -19.21 0.78 5.92
N SER A 66 -19.58 0.24 7.08
CA SER A 66 -19.42 0.88 8.39
C SER A 66 -18.11 0.53 9.10
N CYS A 67 -17.35 -0.47 8.62
CA CYS A 67 -16.04 -0.74 9.20
C CYS A 67 -14.98 0.21 8.59
N PRO A 68 -14.28 1.00 9.42
CA PRO A 68 -13.33 1.99 8.93
C PRO A 68 -11.99 1.41 8.47
N PHE A 69 -11.73 0.13 8.74
CA PHE A 69 -10.42 -0.52 8.48
C PHE A 69 -10.37 -1.31 7.16
N ILE A 70 -11.50 -1.45 6.47
CA ILE A 70 -11.55 -2.19 5.22
C ILE A 70 -10.96 -1.32 4.12
N GLU A 71 -9.92 -1.82 3.50
CA GLU A 71 -9.25 -1.12 2.42
C GLU A 71 -10.06 -1.18 1.13
N ASN A 72 -9.76 -0.23 0.25
CA ASN A 72 -10.55 0.04 -0.95
C ASN A 72 -10.66 -1.19 -1.86
N GLU A 73 -9.61 -2.02 -1.96
CA GLU A 73 -9.62 -3.26 -2.75
C GLU A 73 -10.70 -4.26 -2.33
N PHE A 74 -11.16 -4.19 -1.08
CA PHE A 74 -12.18 -5.10 -0.54
C PHE A 74 -13.55 -4.41 -0.37
N THR A 75 -13.68 -3.09 -0.53
CA THR A 75 -14.96 -2.38 -0.36
C THR A 75 -15.84 -2.35 -1.61
N CYS A 76 -16.16 -3.49 -2.20
CA CYS A 76 -16.83 -3.54 -3.51
C CYS A 76 -18.16 -2.79 -3.61
N GLN A 77 -18.94 -2.72 -2.53
CA GLN A 77 -20.17 -1.93 -2.52
C GLN A 77 -19.87 -0.43 -2.62
N LYS A 78 -18.84 0.06 -1.92
CA LYS A 78 -18.33 1.43 -2.08
C LYS A 78 -17.77 1.63 -3.50
N ASN A 79 -17.23 0.58 -4.10
CA ASN A 79 -16.69 0.60 -5.46
C ASN A 79 -17.78 0.40 -6.55
N GLY A 80 -19.07 0.40 -6.17
CA GLY A 80 -20.18 0.41 -7.10
C GLY A 80 -20.74 -0.97 -7.49
N ARG A 81 -20.41 -2.05 -6.76
CA ARG A 81 -21.05 -3.37 -6.97
C ARG A 81 -22.54 -3.28 -6.62
N PRO A 82 -23.47 -3.50 -7.57
CA PRO A 82 -24.90 -3.25 -7.35
C PRO A 82 -25.61 -4.39 -6.61
N ASP A 83 -25.17 -5.63 -6.79
CA ASP A 83 -25.77 -6.80 -6.16
C ASP A 83 -25.27 -7.01 -4.73
N GLN A 84 -26.12 -7.58 -3.89
CA GLN A 84 -25.82 -7.88 -2.48
C GLN A 84 -26.12 -9.34 -2.10
N ILE A 85 -26.59 -10.17 -3.03
CA ILE A 85 -27.03 -11.53 -2.71
C ILE A 85 -25.86 -12.45 -2.34
N TYR A 86 -24.67 -12.24 -2.92
CA TYR A 86 -23.42 -12.94 -2.60
C TYR A 86 -23.03 -12.89 -1.11
N THR A 87 -23.67 -12.00 -0.36
CA THR A 87 -23.36 -11.61 1.02
C THR A 87 -24.27 -12.28 2.02
N LYS A 88 -25.30 -12.96 1.49
CA LYS A 88 -26.36 -13.61 2.24
C LYS A 88 -26.15 -15.12 2.29
N TYR A 89 -24.98 -15.63 1.92
CA TYR A 89 -24.69 -17.05 1.96
C TYR A 89 -23.88 -17.39 3.20
N ARG A 90 -24.30 -18.44 3.90
CA ARG A 90 -23.52 -19.10 4.97
C ARG A 90 -23.18 -20.52 4.58
N TRP A 91 -22.09 -21.03 5.14
CA TRP A 91 -21.73 -22.44 5.00
C TRP A 91 -22.50 -23.30 6.00
N GLN A 92 -23.04 -24.42 5.53
CA GLN A 92 -23.73 -25.43 6.32
C GLN A 92 -22.99 -26.76 6.16
N PRO A 93 -22.23 -27.21 7.17
CA PRO A 93 -21.68 -28.56 7.20
C PRO A 93 -22.79 -29.61 7.12
N HIS A 94 -22.46 -30.80 6.62
CA HIS A 94 -23.42 -31.89 6.46
C HIS A 94 -23.90 -32.46 7.80
N ASP A 95 -22.97 -32.67 8.73
CA ASP A 95 -23.22 -33.48 9.93
C ASP A 95 -23.41 -32.65 11.20
N CYS A 96 -23.33 -31.32 11.09
CA CYS A 96 -23.56 -30.42 12.21
C CYS A 96 -23.88 -28.98 11.79
N ASP A 97 -24.40 -28.22 12.75
CA ASP A 97 -24.59 -26.79 12.62
C ASP A 97 -23.38 -26.01 13.12
N LEU A 98 -23.08 -24.92 12.43
CA LEU A 98 -22.07 -23.98 12.85
C LEU A 98 -22.66 -22.96 13.83
N ALA A 99 -22.05 -22.85 15.01
CA ALA A 99 -22.39 -21.80 15.96
C ALA A 99 -22.18 -20.41 15.34
N ARG A 100 -23.18 -19.54 15.47
CA ARG A 100 -23.06 -18.13 15.06
C ARG A 100 -21.94 -17.46 15.86
N PHE A 101 -21.18 -16.59 15.21
CA PHE A 101 -20.09 -15.87 15.86
C PHE A 101 -20.63 -14.94 16.95
N ASP A 102 -20.03 -15.02 18.13
CA ASP A 102 -20.26 -14.14 19.27
C ASP A 102 -18.93 -13.46 19.62
N ALA A 103 -18.88 -12.13 19.45
CA ALA A 103 -17.66 -11.36 19.69
C ALA A 103 -17.33 -11.23 21.18
N LEU A 104 -18.32 -11.24 22.07
CA LEU A 104 -18.08 -11.14 23.51
C LEU A 104 -17.50 -12.44 24.05
N ASP A 105 -18.06 -13.59 23.65
CA ASP A 105 -17.47 -14.90 23.95
C ASP A 105 -16.05 -15.00 23.37
N PHE A 106 -15.83 -14.51 22.14
CA PHE A 106 -14.50 -14.45 21.55
C PHE A 106 -13.54 -13.63 22.41
N PHE A 107 -13.89 -12.40 22.78
CA PHE A 107 -13.05 -11.54 23.62
C PHE A 107 -12.75 -12.16 24.98
N GLN A 108 -13.73 -12.84 25.60
CA GLN A 108 -13.54 -13.53 26.87
C GLN A 108 -12.51 -14.68 26.74
N ARG A 109 -12.61 -15.50 25.69
CA ARG A 109 -11.71 -16.66 25.48
C ARG A 109 -10.30 -16.26 25.06
N PHE A 110 -10.18 -15.14 24.35
CA PHE A 110 -8.91 -14.62 23.82
C PHE A 110 -8.32 -13.50 24.68
N ARG A 111 -8.91 -13.20 25.84
CA ARG A 111 -8.39 -12.17 26.73
C ARG A 111 -6.92 -12.41 27.05
N GLY A 112 -6.09 -11.39 26.85
CA GLY A 112 -4.64 -11.45 27.06
C GLY A 112 -3.86 -12.25 26.01
N LYS A 113 -4.52 -12.69 24.92
CA LYS A 113 -3.91 -13.53 23.88
C LYS A 113 -3.67 -12.79 22.57
N SER A 114 -2.80 -13.40 21.77
CA SER A 114 -2.36 -12.93 20.47
C SER A 114 -2.74 -13.91 19.35
N ILE A 115 -3.25 -13.35 18.26
CA ILE A 115 -3.57 -14.08 17.04
C ILE A 115 -2.79 -13.42 15.92
N MET A 116 -2.04 -14.18 15.12
CA MET A 116 -1.27 -13.64 14.00
C MET A 116 -1.60 -14.37 12.70
N PHE A 117 -1.99 -13.58 11.71
CA PHE A 117 -2.07 -13.98 10.32
C PHE A 117 -0.70 -13.80 9.66
N VAL A 118 -0.18 -14.85 9.05
CA VAL A 118 1.13 -14.85 8.39
C VAL A 118 0.96 -15.34 6.97
N GLY A 119 1.20 -14.47 5.99
CA GLY A 119 1.08 -14.91 4.61
C GLY A 119 0.92 -13.82 3.57
N ASP A 120 0.14 -14.15 2.55
CA ASP A 120 -0.10 -13.30 1.40
C ASP A 120 -1.29 -12.32 1.60
N SER A 121 -1.82 -11.78 0.50
CA SER A 121 -2.93 -10.82 0.54
C SER A 121 -4.20 -11.38 1.18
N LEU A 122 -4.37 -12.71 1.22
CA LEU A 122 -5.51 -13.30 1.89
C LEU A 122 -5.39 -13.27 3.40
N SER A 123 -4.20 -13.46 3.96
CA SER A 123 -3.95 -13.23 5.39
C SER A 123 -4.36 -11.81 5.79
N ARG A 124 -4.09 -10.82 4.94
CA ARG A 124 -4.53 -9.43 5.14
C ARG A 124 -6.05 -9.27 5.07
N ASN A 125 -6.69 -9.88 4.08
CA ASN A 125 -8.15 -9.84 3.94
C ASN A 125 -8.84 -10.49 5.16
N GLN A 126 -8.30 -11.62 5.62
CA GLN A 126 -8.70 -12.31 6.83
C GLN A 126 -8.54 -11.46 8.08
N TRP A 127 -7.35 -10.89 8.28
CA TRP A 127 -7.06 -10.00 9.39
C TRP A 127 -8.07 -8.83 9.46
N GLN A 128 -8.36 -8.17 8.35
CA GLN A 128 -9.40 -7.12 8.28
C GLN A 128 -10.80 -7.64 8.58
N SER A 129 -11.14 -8.82 8.07
CA SER A 129 -12.46 -9.41 8.31
C SER A 129 -12.68 -9.70 9.80
N LEU A 130 -11.66 -10.21 10.51
CA LEU A 130 -11.75 -10.47 11.95
C LEU A 130 -11.84 -9.17 12.75
N THR A 131 -10.98 -8.18 12.48
CA THR A 131 -11.00 -6.90 13.19
C THR A 131 -12.31 -6.16 12.96
N CYS A 132 -12.88 -6.21 11.76
CA CYS A 132 -14.20 -5.63 11.47
C CYS A 132 -15.35 -6.35 12.15
N MET A 133 -15.34 -7.69 12.25
CA MET A 133 -16.34 -8.43 13.03
C MET A 133 -16.31 -8.01 14.50
N LEU A 134 -15.13 -7.96 15.09
CA LEU A 134 -14.94 -7.60 16.50
C LEU A 134 -15.36 -6.15 16.76
N HIS A 135 -14.91 -5.23 15.91
CA HIS A 135 -15.27 -3.81 16.02
C HIS A 135 -16.77 -3.57 15.80
N SER A 136 -17.39 -4.24 14.83
CA SER A 136 -18.83 -4.04 14.56
C SER A 136 -19.71 -4.59 15.67
N ALA A 137 -19.27 -5.65 16.34
CA ALA A 137 -20.00 -6.24 17.46
C ALA A 137 -19.82 -5.45 18.76
N VAL A 138 -18.67 -4.79 18.96
CA VAL A 138 -18.41 -3.90 20.10
C VAL A 138 -17.83 -2.56 19.62
N PRO A 139 -18.62 -1.67 19.01
CA PRO A 139 -18.11 -0.43 18.39
C PRO A 139 -17.47 0.55 19.36
N THR A 140 -17.81 0.46 20.64
CA THR A 140 -17.30 1.31 21.71
C THR A 140 -15.99 0.79 22.30
N ALA A 141 -15.54 -0.43 21.95
CA ALA A 141 -14.29 -0.98 22.45
C ALA A 141 -13.11 -0.13 21.97
N LYS A 142 -12.26 0.26 22.91
CA LYS A 142 -11.03 1.00 22.60
C LYS A 142 -10.03 0.08 21.92
N TYR A 143 -9.45 0.56 20.84
CA TYR A 143 -8.42 -0.15 20.12
C TYR A 143 -7.26 0.76 19.74
N ASN A 144 -6.08 0.16 19.61
CA ASN A 144 -4.89 0.77 19.04
C ASN A 144 -4.47 0.00 17.80
N VAL A 145 -4.06 0.73 16.75
CA VAL A 145 -3.44 0.14 15.56
C VAL A 145 -2.02 0.66 15.47
N THR A 146 -1.06 -0.24 15.59
CA THR A 146 0.36 0.09 15.50
C THR A 146 1.03 -0.80 14.46
N ARG A 147 2.20 -0.36 13.98
CA ARG A 147 3.04 -1.15 13.10
C ARG A 147 4.43 -1.21 13.71
N VAL A 148 4.92 -2.42 13.92
CA VAL A 148 6.27 -2.68 14.43
C VAL A 148 6.98 -3.54 13.41
N ASN A 149 7.99 -2.96 12.74
CA ASN A 149 8.65 -3.58 11.59
C ASN A 149 7.62 -3.98 10.51
N ASP A 150 7.62 -5.27 10.13
CA ASP A 150 6.72 -5.84 9.12
C ASP A 150 5.36 -6.29 9.68
N VAL A 151 5.14 -6.16 10.99
CA VAL A 151 3.93 -6.64 11.67
C VAL A 151 2.98 -5.50 11.95
N SER A 152 1.75 -5.62 11.46
CA SER A 152 0.64 -4.74 11.84
C SER A 152 -0.10 -5.34 13.03
N ILE A 153 -0.32 -4.54 14.08
CA ILE A 153 -0.92 -5.00 15.34
C ILE A 153 -2.21 -4.21 15.58
N PHE A 154 -3.32 -4.94 15.66
CA PHE A 154 -4.62 -4.40 16.06
C PHE A 154 -4.92 -4.89 17.48
N GLU A 155 -4.86 -4.00 18.46
CA GLU A 155 -5.07 -4.35 19.86
C GLU A 155 -6.39 -3.80 20.37
N PHE A 156 -7.30 -4.68 20.79
CA PHE A 156 -8.51 -4.29 21.52
C PHE A 156 -8.16 -4.15 23.00
N THR A 157 -7.77 -2.93 23.39
CA THR A 157 -7.17 -2.63 24.71
C THR A 157 -8.06 -2.98 25.90
N ASP A 158 -9.39 -2.84 25.78
CA ASP A 158 -10.33 -3.20 26.86
C ASP A 158 -10.34 -4.71 27.16
N TYR A 159 -9.90 -5.53 26.20
CA TYR A 159 -9.89 -6.99 26.28
C TYR A 159 -8.49 -7.59 26.19
N GLU A 160 -7.45 -6.77 26.05
CA GLU A 160 -6.05 -7.22 25.92
C GLU A 160 -5.88 -8.27 24.79
N VAL A 161 -6.67 -8.16 23.72
CA VAL A 161 -6.61 -9.09 22.57
C VAL A 161 -5.86 -8.44 21.42
N LYS A 162 -4.82 -9.12 20.93
CA LYS A 162 -4.02 -8.67 19.79
C LYS A 162 -4.34 -9.49 18.55
N VAL A 163 -4.75 -8.82 17.48
CA VAL A 163 -4.97 -9.40 16.15
C VAL A 163 -3.92 -8.81 15.21
N MET A 164 -2.97 -9.65 14.80
CA MET A 164 -1.72 -9.25 14.16
C MET A 164 -1.67 -9.76 12.71
N LEU A 165 -0.94 -9.05 11.86
CA LEU A 165 -0.66 -9.43 10.48
C LEU A 165 0.83 -9.29 10.20
N ASP A 166 1.49 -10.40 9.89
CA ASP A 166 2.82 -10.43 9.29
C ASP A 166 2.71 -10.75 7.79
N ARG A 167 3.16 -9.82 6.94
CA ARG A 167 3.07 -9.98 5.50
C ARG A 167 4.26 -10.79 4.98
N ASN A 168 4.26 -12.08 5.24
CA ASN A 168 5.25 -13.02 4.72
C ASN A 168 4.67 -13.86 3.57
N VAL A 169 4.65 -13.26 2.37
CA VAL A 169 3.97 -13.79 1.19
C VAL A 169 4.36 -15.23 0.82
N TYR A 170 5.63 -15.58 0.98
CA TYR A 170 6.19 -16.89 0.58
C TYR A 170 6.57 -17.76 1.78
N LEU A 171 6.37 -17.27 3.01
CA LEU A 171 6.85 -17.81 4.30
C LEU A 171 8.37 -17.88 4.45
N VAL A 172 9.11 -18.00 3.35
CA VAL A 172 10.57 -18.01 3.26
C VAL A 172 11.13 -16.66 2.82
N ASP A 173 12.42 -16.47 3.02
CA ASP A 173 13.07 -15.18 2.85
C ASP A 173 13.31 -14.81 1.37
N ILE A 174 13.09 -13.52 1.05
CA ILE A 174 13.63 -12.89 -0.16
C ILE A 174 14.69 -11.89 0.29
N VAL A 175 15.95 -12.14 -0.07
CA VAL A 175 17.10 -11.34 0.37
C VAL A 175 17.66 -10.56 -0.82
N ARG A 176 17.95 -9.27 -0.63
CA ARG A 176 18.65 -8.48 -1.64
C ARG A 176 20.16 -8.69 -1.49
N GLU A 177 20.77 -9.31 -2.49
CA GLU A 177 22.20 -9.52 -2.59
C GLU A 177 22.79 -8.69 -3.75
N ASN A 178 24.11 -8.65 -3.88
CA ASN A 178 24.80 -7.90 -4.95
C ASN A 178 24.37 -8.33 -6.37
N ILE A 179 23.89 -9.57 -6.51
CA ILE A 179 23.42 -10.14 -7.78
C ILE A 179 21.94 -9.84 -8.08
N GLY A 180 21.21 -9.28 -7.12
CA GLY A 180 19.76 -9.06 -7.21
C GLY A 180 19.00 -9.66 -6.02
N ARG A 181 17.68 -9.78 -6.16
CA ARG A 181 16.78 -10.35 -5.15
C ARG A 181 16.80 -11.87 -5.26
N VAL A 182 17.06 -12.57 -4.15
CA VAL A 182 17.19 -14.03 -4.11
C VAL A 182 16.08 -14.60 -3.22
N LEU A 183 15.22 -15.44 -3.78
CA LEU A 183 14.25 -16.24 -3.02
C LEU A 183 14.98 -17.45 -2.43
N LYS A 184 15.17 -17.48 -1.11
CA LYS A 184 15.87 -18.55 -0.40
C LYS A 184 14.87 -19.54 0.16
N LEU A 185 14.65 -20.66 -0.51
CA LEU A 185 13.58 -21.60 -0.14
C LEU A 185 13.87 -22.40 1.13
N ASP A 186 15.10 -22.37 1.62
CA ASP A 186 15.61 -23.04 2.81
C ASP A 186 15.89 -22.08 4.00
N SER A 187 15.38 -20.85 3.93
CA SER A 187 15.59 -19.82 4.96
C SER A 187 14.29 -19.18 5.44
N ILE A 188 14.13 -19.06 6.76
CA ILE A 188 13.02 -18.38 7.45
C ILE A 188 13.57 -17.55 8.62
N VAL A 189 14.28 -16.48 8.32
CA VAL A 189 14.79 -15.53 9.32
C VAL A 189 13.63 -14.73 9.93
N GLY A 190 12.62 -14.39 9.13
CA GLY A 190 11.40 -13.71 9.58
C GLY A 190 10.62 -14.47 10.66
N GLY A 191 10.78 -15.79 10.74
CA GLY A 191 10.04 -16.64 11.68
C GLY A 191 10.29 -16.34 13.16
N LYS A 192 11.33 -15.54 13.49
CA LYS A 192 11.51 -15.00 14.85
C LYS A 192 10.31 -14.23 15.37
N LEU A 193 9.51 -13.61 14.48
CA LEU A 193 8.34 -12.81 14.82
C LEU A 193 7.11 -13.66 15.20
N TRP A 194 7.10 -14.94 14.85
CA TRP A 194 5.97 -15.85 15.06
C TRP A 194 6.04 -16.59 16.40
N LYS A 195 7.17 -16.49 17.10
CA LYS A 195 7.36 -17.13 18.40
C LYS A 195 6.46 -16.48 19.44
N ASP A 196 6.04 -17.29 20.42
CA ASP A 196 5.22 -16.86 21.56
C ASP A 196 3.84 -16.31 21.19
N ILE A 197 3.36 -16.56 19.97
CA ILE A 197 2.00 -16.21 19.55
C ILE A 197 1.03 -17.36 19.89
N ASP A 198 -0.09 -17.06 20.55
CA ASP A 198 -1.06 -18.07 21.02
C ASP A 198 -1.78 -18.78 19.87
N MET A 199 -2.03 -18.06 18.77
CA MET A 199 -2.66 -18.59 17.57
C MET A 199 -2.00 -18.06 16.30
N LEU A 200 -1.35 -18.97 15.57
CA LEU A 200 -0.73 -18.68 14.28
C LEU A 200 -1.59 -19.22 13.15
N ILE A 201 -1.82 -18.40 12.14
CA ILE A 201 -2.54 -18.78 10.94
C ILE A 201 -1.69 -18.44 9.73
N PHE A 202 -1.24 -19.48 9.05
CA PHE A 202 -0.43 -19.37 7.86
C PHE A 202 -1.25 -19.50 6.59
N ASN A 203 -0.90 -18.75 5.56
CA ASN A 203 -1.33 -19.01 4.19
C ASN A 203 -0.24 -18.62 3.19
N THR A 204 -0.15 -19.33 2.07
CA THR A 204 0.65 -18.87 0.92
C THR A 204 0.26 -19.67 -0.33
N TRP A 205 -0.05 -18.98 -1.43
CA TRP A 205 -0.21 -19.62 -2.75
C TRP A 205 -0.25 -18.61 -3.91
N HIS A 206 -1.01 -17.53 -3.77
CA HIS A 206 -1.40 -16.69 -4.92
C HIS A 206 -0.22 -16.03 -5.65
N TRP A 207 0.88 -15.83 -4.95
CA TRP A 207 2.05 -15.16 -5.49
C TRP A 207 3.08 -16.12 -6.13
N TRP A 208 2.95 -17.44 -5.96
CA TRP A 208 3.93 -18.42 -6.43
C TRP A 208 3.98 -18.49 -7.96
N ASN A 209 2.85 -18.25 -8.64
CA ASN A 209 2.77 -18.35 -10.09
C ASN A 209 3.24 -17.09 -10.84
N ARG A 210 3.76 -16.08 -10.13
CA ARG A 210 4.27 -14.85 -10.75
C ARG A 210 5.50 -15.12 -11.62
N ARG A 211 5.53 -14.46 -12.78
CA ARG A 211 6.63 -14.53 -13.76
C ARG A 211 6.88 -13.16 -14.38
N GLY A 212 8.04 -13.01 -15.01
CA GLY A 212 8.43 -11.77 -15.70
C GLY A 212 8.48 -10.57 -14.75
N PRO A 213 8.01 -9.38 -15.16
CA PRO A 213 8.09 -8.16 -14.35
C PRO A 213 7.39 -8.26 -12.98
N SER A 214 6.41 -9.16 -12.84
CA SER A 214 5.68 -9.37 -11.57
C SER A 214 6.44 -10.24 -10.56
N GLN A 215 7.52 -10.91 -10.97
CA GLN A 215 8.29 -11.81 -10.11
C GLN A 215 9.11 -11.01 -9.08
N PRO A 216 8.94 -11.27 -7.77
CA PRO A 216 9.62 -10.48 -6.73
C PRO A 216 11.07 -10.91 -6.48
N TRP A 217 11.55 -11.98 -7.13
CA TRP A 217 12.95 -12.41 -7.09
C TRP A 217 13.55 -12.46 -8.49
N ASP A 218 14.87 -12.35 -8.55
CA ASP A 218 15.69 -12.47 -9.75
C ASP A 218 16.39 -13.84 -9.84
N TYR A 219 16.56 -14.52 -8.69
CA TYR A 219 17.15 -15.84 -8.54
C TYR A 219 16.45 -16.65 -7.44
N VAL A 220 16.56 -17.98 -7.51
CA VAL A 220 16.11 -18.92 -6.47
C VAL A 220 17.31 -19.69 -5.92
N GLU A 221 17.42 -19.78 -4.60
CA GLU A 221 18.47 -20.50 -3.88
C GLU A 221 17.87 -21.62 -3.03
N VAL A 222 18.50 -22.81 -3.10
CA VAL A 222 18.16 -23.98 -2.27
C VAL A 222 19.43 -24.79 -2.02
N GLY A 223 19.75 -25.08 -0.76
CA GLY A 223 20.92 -25.90 -0.39
C GLY A 223 22.23 -25.30 -0.90
N GLY A 224 22.33 -23.97 -0.93
CA GLY A 224 23.47 -23.23 -1.49
C GLY A 224 23.59 -23.26 -3.02
N GLN A 225 22.73 -23.98 -3.73
CA GLN A 225 22.67 -23.96 -5.20
C GLN A 225 21.74 -22.85 -5.70
N ARG A 226 22.22 -22.08 -6.67
CA ARG A 226 21.48 -20.95 -7.26
C ARG A 226 21.03 -21.25 -8.67
N SER A 227 19.82 -20.84 -8.97
CA SER A 227 19.21 -20.94 -10.30
C SER A 227 18.48 -19.65 -10.63
N LYS A 228 18.29 -19.37 -11.93
CA LYS A 228 17.51 -18.21 -12.37
C LYS A 228 16.04 -18.36 -12.01
N ASP A 229 15.51 -19.56 -12.17
CA ASP A 229 14.15 -19.91 -11.80
C ASP A 229 14.01 -21.43 -11.66
N ILE A 230 12.94 -21.88 -10.99
CA ILE A 230 12.58 -23.30 -10.89
C ILE A 230 11.06 -23.49 -11.06
N ASP A 231 10.63 -24.74 -11.19
CA ASP A 231 9.21 -25.11 -11.20
C ASP A 231 8.47 -24.58 -9.96
N ARG A 232 7.26 -24.04 -10.14
CA ARG A 232 6.50 -23.37 -9.08
C ARG A 232 5.98 -24.32 -8.02
N MET A 233 5.58 -25.52 -8.43
CA MET A 233 5.10 -26.53 -7.50
C MET A 233 6.27 -27.06 -6.66
N LEU A 234 7.43 -27.27 -7.29
CA LEU A 234 8.65 -27.64 -6.58
C LEU A 234 9.12 -26.55 -5.61
N ALA A 235 9.08 -25.28 -6.05
CA ALA A 235 9.44 -24.14 -5.19
C ALA A 235 8.53 -24.06 -3.96
N PHE A 236 7.23 -24.16 -4.19
CA PHE A 236 6.19 -24.16 -3.16
C PHE A 236 6.39 -25.31 -2.17
N GLN A 237 6.60 -26.53 -2.68
CA GLN A 237 6.88 -27.70 -1.85
C GLN A 237 8.12 -27.49 -0.97
N LYS A 238 9.23 -26.98 -1.54
CA LYS A 238 10.47 -26.76 -0.80
C LYS A 238 10.29 -25.72 0.31
N ALA A 239 9.64 -24.61 0.03
CA ALA A 239 9.36 -23.60 1.06
C ALA A 239 8.45 -24.13 2.17
N LEU A 240 7.40 -24.90 1.82
CA LEU A 240 6.54 -25.52 2.82
C LEU A 240 7.30 -26.54 3.68
N VAL A 241 8.23 -27.31 3.10
CA VAL A 241 9.09 -28.23 3.87
C VAL A 241 9.96 -27.47 4.87
N THR A 242 10.52 -26.33 4.45
CA THR A 242 11.29 -25.45 5.35
C THR A 242 10.41 -24.88 6.46
N TRP A 243 9.19 -24.45 6.13
CA TRP A 243 8.22 -23.97 7.11
C TRP A 243 7.76 -25.07 8.08
N ALA A 244 7.52 -26.28 7.59
CA ALA A 244 7.22 -27.46 8.40
C ALA A 244 8.34 -27.75 9.42
N ALA A 245 9.60 -27.71 8.97
CA ALA A 245 10.75 -27.84 9.85
C ALA A 245 10.83 -26.72 10.89
N TRP A 246 10.50 -25.48 10.50
CA TRP A 246 10.43 -24.35 11.43
C TRP A 246 9.36 -24.58 12.51
N VAL A 247 8.17 -25.09 12.15
CA VAL A 247 7.09 -25.43 13.10
C VAL A 247 7.58 -26.49 14.08
N ASP A 248 8.10 -27.61 13.57
CA ASP A 248 8.62 -28.72 14.39
C ASP A 248 9.77 -28.33 15.31
N LEU A 249 10.52 -27.28 14.95
CA LEU A 249 11.58 -26.75 15.80
C LEU A 249 11.05 -25.76 16.85
N ASN A 250 10.14 -24.85 16.49
CA ASN A 250 9.87 -23.65 17.30
C ASN A 250 8.55 -23.65 18.06
N ILE A 251 7.54 -24.42 17.63
CA ILE A 251 6.19 -24.35 18.22
C ILE A 251 6.06 -25.21 19.48
N ASP A 252 5.49 -24.68 20.55
CA ASP A 252 5.05 -25.49 21.70
C ASP A 252 3.53 -25.70 21.58
N PRO A 253 3.04 -26.92 21.27
CA PRO A 253 1.61 -27.18 21.11
C PRO A 253 0.77 -26.92 22.38
N ALA A 254 1.41 -26.89 23.56
CA ALA A 254 0.73 -26.54 24.80
C ALA A 254 0.45 -25.03 24.92
N LYS A 255 1.18 -24.19 24.18
CA LYS A 255 1.07 -22.72 24.23
C LYS A 255 0.46 -22.14 22.96
N SER A 256 0.81 -22.69 21.81
CA SER A 256 0.49 -22.11 20.51
C SER A 256 -0.31 -23.10 19.66
N ARG A 257 -1.38 -22.59 19.06
CA ARG A 257 -2.17 -23.33 18.08
C ARG A 257 -1.81 -22.87 16.68
N VAL A 258 -1.51 -23.83 15.80
CA VAL A 258 -1.08 -23.54 14.44
C VAL A 258 -2.14 -24.01 13.45
N PHE A 259 -2.53 -23.09 12.58
CA PHE A 259 -3.44 -23.33 11.47
C PHE A 259 -2.72 -23.04 10.16
N PHE A 260 -3.06 -23.82 9.13
CA PHE A 260 -2.70 -23.49 7.76
C PHE A 260 -3.97 -23.37 6.94
N GLN A 261 -4.17 -22.24 6.29
CA GLN A 261 -5.30 -22.01 5.41
C GLN A 261 -5.12 -22.77 4.10
N GLY A 262 -6.16 -23.49 3.66
CA GLY A 262 -6.22 -24.12 2.35
C GLY A 262 -6.00 -23.15 1.19
N ILE A 263 -5.76 -23.74 0.02
CA ILE A 263 -5.49 -23.01 -1.22
C ILE A 263 -6.73 -22.24 -1.63
N SER A 264 -6.62 -20.92 -1.67
CA SER A 264 -7.73 -20.11 -2.17
C SER A 264 -7.78 -20.18 -3.70
N PRO A 265 -8.96 -20.43 -4.27
CA PRO A 265 -9.10 -20.61 -5.71
C PRO A 265 -9.24 -19.29 -6.47
N SER A 266 -9.02 -19.37 -7.78
CA SER A 266 -9.31 -18.30 -8.74
C SER A 266 -10.38 -18.73 -9.75
N HIS A 267 -11.15 -17.80 -10.28
CA HIS A 267 -12.30 -18.05 -11.16
C HIS A 267 -12.16 -17.29 -12.49
N TYR A 268 -11.12 -17.61 -13.26
CA TYR A 268 -10.82 -16.97 -14.55
C TYR A 268 -11.37 -17.70 -15.77
N ASN A 269 -12.01 -18.86 -15.61
CA ASN A 269 -12.56 -19.65 -16.71
C ASN A 269 -13.89 -20.30 -16.32
N GLY A 270 -15.01 -19.82 -16.90
CA GLY A 270 -16.33 -20.33 -16.57
C GLY A 270 -16.61 -21.77 -16.98
N SER A 271 -15.81 -22.31 -17.89
CA SER A 271 -15.89 -23.72 -18.28
C SER A 271 -15.60 -24.65 -17.09
N GLU A 272 -14.79 -24.20 -16.12
CA GLU A 272 -14.48 -24.96 -14.90
C GLU A 272 -15.69 -25.13 -13.97
N TRP A 273 -16.74 -24.32 -14.15
CA TRP A 273 -18.00 -24.42 -13.42
C TRP A 273 -19.22 -24.64 -14.32
N HIS A 274 -19.01 -25.28 -15.48
CA HIS A 274 -20.05 -25.62 -16.46
C HIS A 274 -20.83 -24.41 -17.03
N GLU A 275 -20.24 -23.22 -17.01
CA GLU A 275 -20.76 -22.03 -17.68
C GLU A 275 -19.76 -21.54 -18.74
N PRO A 276 -19.62 -22.24 -19.88
CA PRO A 276 -18.62 -21.90 -20.90
C PRO A 276 -18.82 -20.51 -21.53
N TRP A 277 -20.02 -19.91 -21.37
CA TRP A 277 -20.31 -18.54 -21.78
C TRP A 277 -19.71 -17.49 -20.83
N ALA A 278 -19.41 -17.84 -19.58
CA ALA A 278 -18.81 -16.95 -18.60
C ALA A 278 -17.29 -16.87 -18.80
N ARG A 279 -16.81 -15.70 -19.22
CA ARG A 279 -15.37 -15.49 -19.46
C ARG A 279 -14.52 -15.54 -18.19
N ASN A 280 -15.08 -15.14 -17.06
CA ASN A 280 -14.45 -15.10 -15.73
C ASN A 280 -15.55 -14.85 -14.67
N CYS A 281 -15.16 -14.45 -13.46
CA CYS A 281 -16.07 -14.17 -12.33
C CYS A 281 -16.98 -12.94 -12.51
N VAL A 282 -16.83 -12.12 -13.57
CA VAL A 282 -17.67 -10.94 -13.78
C VAL A 282 -19.14 -11.29 -13.94
N GLY A 283 -20.00 -10.53 -13.26
CA GLY A 283 -21.45 -10.71 -13.32
C GLY A 283 -21.99 -11.91 -12.55
N GLN A 284 -21.12 -12.70 -11.91
CA GLN A 284 -21.51 -13.83 -11.07
C GLN A 284 -22.05 -13.32 -9.73
N LYS A 285 -23.29 -13.67 -9.39
CA LYS A 285 -24.01 -13.13 -8.21
C LYS A 285 -24.26 -14.18 -7.13
N GLU A 286 -24.31 -15.45 -7.51
CA GLU A 286 -24.65 -16.56 -6.63
C GLU A 286 -23.58 -17.66 -6.71
N PRO A 287 -23.37 -18.42 -5.62
CA PRO A 287 -22.46 -19.53 -5.61
C PRO A 287 -22.99 -20.69 -6.46
N LEU A 288 -22.11 -21.64 -6.75
CA LEU A 288 -22.51 -22.96 -7.21
C LEU A 288 -23.25 -23.68 -6.07
N LEU A 289 -24.45 -24.16 -6.37
CA LEU A 289 -25.23 -24.95 -5.44
C LEU A 289 -24.64 -26.36 -5.30
N GLY A 290 -24.69 -26.90 -4.09
CA GLY A 290 -24.19 -28.24 -3.78
C GLY A 290 -22.90 -28.21 -2.95
N SER A 291 -22.19 -29.35 -2.96
CA SER A 291 -21.03 -29.60 -2.09
C SER A 291 -19.72 -29.87 -2.84
N ILE A 292 -19.78 -29.99 -4.16
CA ILE A 292 -18.65 -30.44 -4.99
C ILE A 292 -18.46 -29.45 -6.14
N TYR A 293 -17.24 -28.93 -6.27
CA TYR A 293 -16.86 -28.15 -7.43
C TYR A 293 -16.67 -29.06 -8.65
N PRO A 294 -17.29 -28.75 -9.81
CA PRO A 294 -17.21 -29.63 -10.98
C PRO A 294 -15.83 -29.63 -11.67
N GLY A 295 -15.05 -28.55 -11.53
CA GLY A 295 -13.69 -28.46 -12.08
C GLY A 295 -12.64 -29.15 -11.21
N ALA A 296 -11.41 -29.19 -11.71
CA ALA A 296 -10.29 -29.77 -10.97
C ALA A 296 -9.90 -28.93 -9.74
N LEU A 297 -9.51 -29.60 -8.66
CA LEU A 297 -8.92 -28.92 -7.51
C LEU A 297 -7.52 -28.36 -7.86
N PRO A 298 -7.10 -27.23 -7.27
CA PRO A 298 -5.75 -26.71 -7.45
C PRO A 298 -4.69 -27.75 -7.08
N PRO A 299 -3.70 -28.04 -7.96
CA PRO A 299 -2.64 -29.02 -7.65
C PRO A 299 -1.86 -28.71 -6.37
N ALA A 300 -1.76 -27.42 -6.03
CA ALA A 300 -1.11 -26.94 -4.81
C ALA A 300 -1.75 -27.49 -3.52
N LEU A 301 -3.04 -27.85 -3.57
CA LEU A 301 -3.71 -28.43 -2.41
C LEU A 301 -3.13 -29.80 -2.07
N GLY A 302 -2.78 -30.59 -3.09
CA GLY A 302 -2.10 -31.88 -2.91
C GLY A 302 -0.73 -31.71 -2.29
N VAL A 303 0.08 -30.76 -2.79
CA VAL A 303 1.40 -30.45 -2.22
C VAL A 303 1.28 -29.99 -0.77
N LEU A 304 0.34 -29.09 -0.47
CA LEU A 304 0.10 -28.62 0.89
C LEU A 304 -0.26 -29.78 1.83
N LYS A 305 -1.24 -30.61 1.47
CA LYS A 305 -1.67 -31.77 2.29
C LYS A 305 -0.52 -32.76 2.50
N ASN A 306 0.29 -33.00 1.47
CA ASN A 306 1.44 -33.89 1.56
C ASN A 306 2.54 -33.35 2.48
N VAL A 307 2.75 -32.04 2.55
CA VAL A 307 3.72 -31.46 3.50
C VAL A 307 3.15 -31.43 4.91
N LEU A 308 1.88 -31.09 5.08
CA LEU A 308 1.25 -31.09 6.40
C LEU A 308 1.26 -32.47 7.07
N SER A 309 1.19 -33.55 6.30
CA SER A 309 1.26 -34.92 6.83
C SER A 309 2.65 -35.34 7.33
N THR A 310 3.71 -34.57 7.03
CA THR A 310 5.07 -34.84 7.52
C THR A 310 5.43 -34.10 8.80
N ILE A 311 4.60 -33.15 9.23
CA ILE A 311 4.84 -32.32 10.42
C ILE A 311 4.57 -33.14 11.68
N LYS A 312 5.50 -33.13 12.63
CA LYS A 312 5.37 -33.87 13.89
C LYS A 312 4.44 -33.16 14.88
N LYS A 313 4.45 -31.82 14.89
CA LYS A 313 3.57 -31.01 15.73
C LYS A 313 2.19 -30.82 15.08
N PRO A 314 1.12 -30.74 15.88
CA PRO A 314 -0.23 -30.58 15.35
C PRO A 314 -0.38 -29.26 14.61
N VAL A 315 -0.68 -29.35 13.32
CA VAL A 315 -1.12 -28.23 12.48
C VAL A 315 -2.51 -28.55 11.95
N THR A 316 -3.46 -27.64 12.15
CA THR A 316 -4.82 -27.81 11.62
C THR A 316 -4.92 -27.21 10.23
N LEU A 317 -5.18 -28.05 9.23
CA LEU A 317 -5.58 -27.56 7.90
C LEU A 317 -7.00 -27.01 7.98
N LEU A 318 -7.16 -25.77 7.54
CA LEU A 318 -8.46 -25.17 7.31
C LEU A 318 -8.81 -25.46 5.85
N ASP A 319 -9.44 -26.59 5.57
CA ASP A 319 -9.62 -27.13 4.22
C ASP A 319 -10.74 -26.41 3.44
N ILE A 320 -10.56 -25.11 3.26
CA ILE A 320 -11.55 -24.22 2.67
C ILE A 320 -11.51 -24.19 1.14
N THR A 321 -10.61 -24.92 0.49
CA THR A 321 -10.41 -24.83 -0.96
C THR A 321 -11.70 -25.12 -1.74
N ASN A 322 -12.35 -26.25 -1.44
CA ASN A 322 -13.55 -26.68 -2.17
C ASN A 322 -14.76 -25.77 -1.92
N LEU A 323 -15.01 -25.41 -0.67
CA LEU A 323 -16.11 -24.50 -0.34
C LEU A 323 -15.90 -23.10 -0.93
N SER A 324 -14.65 -22.63 -1.07
CA SER A 324 -14.34 -21.37 -1.75
C SER A 324 -14.42 -21.48 -3.27
N LEU A 325 -14.20 -22.67 -3.85
CA LEU A 325 -14.40 -22.92 -5.29
C LEU A 325 -15.88 -22.84 -5.68
N LEU A 326 -16.79 -23.14 -4.75
CA LEU A 326 -18.22 -22.95 -4.99
C LEU A 326 -18.62 -21.46 -5.05
N ARG A 327 -17.74 -20.54 -4.67
CA ARG A 327 -18.05 -19.11 -4.53
C ARG A 327 -17.50 -18.26 -5.67
N LYS A 328 -17.87 -18.62 -6.91
CA LYS A 328 -17.59 -17.82 -8.11
C LYS A 328 -18.11 -16.38 -8.02
N ASP A 329 -19.12 -16.14 -7.18
CA ASP A 329 -19.82 -14.88 -6.97
C ASP A 329 -19.10 -13.89 -6.06
N GLY A 330 -18.27 -14.36 -5.15
CA GLY A 330 -17.82 -13.47 -4.08
C GLY A 330 -16.61 -12.61 -4.46
N HIS A 331 -15.96 -12.82 -5.60
CA HIS A 331 -14.73 -12.09 -5.97
C HIS A 331 -14.93 -10.58 -6.09
N PRO A 332 -13.87 -9.76 -5.88
CA PRO A 332 -13.84 -8.34 -6.24
C PRO A 332 -14.31 -8.04 -7.66
N SER A 333 -13.92 -8.88 -8.63
CA SER A 333 -14.17 -8.66 -10.04
C SER A 333 -13.67 -7.25 -10.45
N THR A 334 -14.47 -6.49 -11.20
CA THR A 334 -14.17 -5.10 -11.58
C THR A 334 -14.43 -4.09 -10.47
N TYR A 335 -14.82 -4.54 -9.27
CA TYR A 335 -15.06 -3.71 -8.10
C TYR A 335 -13.92 -3.80 -7.09
N GLY A 336 -12.76 -4.32 -7.49
CA GLY A 336 -11.50 -4.25 -6.73
C GLY A 336 -10.72 -2.95 -6.99
N LEU A 337 -9.46 -2.90 -6.56
CA LEU A 337 -8.67 -1.65 -6.58
C LEU A 337 -8.49 -1.05 -7.99
N ALA A 338 -8.24 -1.90 -8.99
CA ALA A 338 -8.01 -1.48 -10.37
C ALA A 338 -9.31 -1.24 -11.15
N GLY A 339 -10.47 -1.28 -10.48
CA GLY A 339 -11.77 -0.97 -11.08
C GLY A 339 -12.05 -1.76 -12.36
N ARG A 340 -12.66 -1.09 -13.35
CA ARG A 340 -13.05 -1.72 -14.64
C ARG A 340 -11.89 -2.26 -15.47
N THR A 341 -10.66 -1.81 -15.22
CA THR A 341 -9.47 -2.23 -15.99
C THR A 341 -8.70 -3.37 -15.35
N GLY A 342 -8.95 -3.70 -14.07
CA GLY A 342 -8.34 -4.84 -13.40
C GLY A 342 -9.37 -5.84 -12.88
N MET A 343 -9.58 -6.90 -13.67
CA MET A 343 -10.41 -8.04 -13.29
C MET A 343 -9.73 -8.88 -12.21
N ASP A 344 -10.24 -8.82 -10.99
CA ASP A 344 -9.76 -9.66 -9.89
C ASP A 344 -10.73 -10.83 -9.64
N CYS A 345 -10.34 -12.02 -10.12
CA CYS A 345 -11.04 -13.28 -9.85
C CYS A 345 -10.20 -14.24 -9.01
N SER A 346 -9.14 -13.76 -8.38
CA SER A 346 -8.29 -14.55 -7.46
C SER A 346 -8.30 -13.98 -6.04
N GLN A 347 -9.02 -12.88 -5.80
CA GLN A 347 -9.08 -12.17 -4.51
C GLN A 347 -7.70 -11.63 -4.16
N TYR A 348 -6.97 -11.34 -5.22
CA TYR A 348 -5.56 -11.12 -5.21
C TYR A 348 -5.30 -9.68 -5.56
N TYR A 349 -4.91 -8.92 -4.54
CA TYR A 349 -4.16 -7.70 -4.81
C TYR A 349 -2.68 -8.03 -4.92
N SER A 350 -2.22 -8.09 -6.17
CA SER A 350 -0.93 -7.55 -6.53
C SER A 350 -0.87 -6.14 -5.98
N TYR A 351 0.04 -5.82 -5.06
CA TYR A 351 0.61 -4.49 -5.12
C TYR A 351 1.14 -4.32 -6.56
N ALA A 352 0.32 -3.75 -7.45
CA ALA A 352 0.82 -2.55 -8.09
C ALA A 352 1.31 -1.73 -6.91
N LYS A 353 2.60 -1.40 -6.88
CA LYS A 353 3.19 -0.48 -5.89
C LYS A 353 2.11 0.50 -5.44
N GLY A 354 1.93 0.65 -4.11
CA GLY A 354 0.84 1.46 -3.56
C GLY A 354 0.64 2.70 -4.40
N CYS A 355 -0.60 2.99 -4.79
CA CYS A 355 -0.94 3.82 -5.96
C CYS A 355 0.20 4.76 -6.37
N ASP A 356 0.90 4.41 -7.45
CA ASP A 356 1.92 5.29 -8.00
C ASP A 356 1.21 6.53 -8.53
N PHE A 357 1.11 7.56 -7.69
CA PHE A 357 0.44 8.80 -8.01
C PHE A 357 1.10 9.52 -9.20
N PHE A 358 2.29 9.08 -9.62
CA PHE A 358 3.06 9.68 -10.70
C PHE A 358 2.92 8.92 -12.03
N GLN A 359 2.18 7.80 -12.06
CA GLN A 359 1.81 7.09 -13.29
C GLN A 359 0.32 7.27 -13.59
N GLY A 360 0.01 7.85 -14.73
CA GLY A 360 -1.34 8.31 -15.04
C GLY A 360 -1.41 9.12 -16.32
N SER A 361 -2.49 9.84 -16.50
CA SER A 361 -2.68 10.75 -17.63
C SER A 361 -3.42 12.02 -17.22
N TRP A 362 -3.22 13.09 -17.97
CA TRP A 362 -4.01 14.31 -17.84
C TRP A 362 -5.42 14.09 -18.35
N VAL A 363 -6.42 14.46 -17.55
CA VAL A 363 -7.83 14.43 -17.93
C VAL A 363 -8.44 15.81 -17.77
N TYR A 364 -9.30 16.17 -18.71
CA TYR A 364 -10.08 17.39 -18.64
C TYR A 364 -11.14 17.29 -17.54
N ASP A 365 -11.30 18.36 -16.75
CA ASP A 365 -12.21 18.48 -15.63
C ASP A 365 -12.65 19.94 -15.47
N ASP A 366 -13.93 20.21 -15.77
CA ASP A 366 -14.51 21.57 -15.70
C ASP A 366 -14.49 22.18 -14.30
N SER A 367 -14.34 21.36 -13.25
CA SER A 367 -14.25 21.84 -11.87
C SER A 367 -12.90 22.48 -11.53
N TYR A 368 -11.91 22.43 -12.42
CA TYR A 368 -10.63 23.12 -12.27
C TYR A 368 -10.69 24.53 -12.89
N PRO A 369 -9.79 25.46 -12.55
CA PRO A 369 -8.70 25.34 -11.57
C PRO A 369 -9.20 25.33 -10.11
N LEU A 370 -8.31 25.02 -9.17
CA LEU A 370 -8.63 25.01 -7.73
C LEU A 370 -8.74 26.42 -7.13
N TYR A 371 -8.21 27.42 -7.82
CA TYR A 371 -8.31 28.85 -7.50
C TYR A 371 -8.16 29.65 -8.78
N ASP A 372 -8.66 30.88 -8.79
CA ASP A 372 -8.40 31.84 -9.85
C ASP A 372 -7.11 32.62 -9.54
N THR A 373 -6.11 32.56 -10.43
CA THR A 373 -4.81 33.22 -10.24
C THR A 373 -4.96 34.72 -10.01
N SER A 374 -5.85 35.39 -10.75
CA SER A 374 -6.05 36.84 -10.64
C SER A 374 -6.74 37.23 -9.32
N SER A 375 -7.35 36.28 -8.61
CA SER A 375 -7.91 36.50 -7.26
C SER A 375 -6.89 36.38 -6.14
N CYS A 376 -5.68 35.86 -6.41
CA CYS A 376 -4.65 35.67 -5.41
C CYS A 376 -3.73 36.91 -5.31
N PRO A 377 -3.75 37.67 -4.20
CA PRO A 377 -3.15 39.01 -4.15
C PRO A 377 -1.61 39.03 -4.08
N PHE A 378 -0.97 37.88 -3.92
CA PHE A 378 0.48 37.75 -3.70
C PHE A 378 1.16 36.79 -4.69
N VAL A 379 0.45 36.38 -5.73
CA VAL A 379 1.07 35.71 -6.88
C VAL A 379 1.97 36.71 -7.61
N GLU A 380 3.13 36.27 -8.07
CA GLU A 380 4.06 37.12 -8.81
C GLU A 380 3.61 37.24 -10.28
N GLU A 381 3.88 38.38 -10.90
CA GLU A 381 3.34 38.74 -12.22
C GLU A 381 3.73 37.71 -13.28
N GLU A 382 4.95 37.16 -13.22
CA GLU A 382 5.42 36.12 -14.13
C GLU A 382 4.57 34.83 -14.15
N PHE A 383 3.76 34.59 -13.12
CA PHE A 383 2.91 33.40 -13.02
C PHE A 383 1.43 33.66 -13.38
N ASP A 384 1.02 34.92 -13.59
CA ASP A 384 -0.34 35.25 -14.04
C ASP A 384 -0.42 35.31 -15.58
N CYS A 385 -0.44 34.13 -16.21
CA CYS A 385 -0.46 33.98 -17.67
C CYS A 385 -1.65 34.68 -18.33
N GLN A 386 -2.84 34.65 -17.71
CA GLN A 386 -4.06 35.27 -18.26
C GLN A 386 -3.91 36.78 -18.27
N LYS A 387 -3.48 37.37 -17.14
CA LYS A 387 -3.18 38.81 -17.07
C LYS A 387 -2.08 39.23 -18.03
N ASN A 388 -1.11 38.36 -18.29
CA ASN A 388 -0.03 38.58 -19.25
C ASN A 388 -0.46 38.37 -20.72
N GLY A 389 -1.75 38.15 -20.99
CA GLY A 389 -2.31 38.13 -22.33
C GLY A 389 -2.38 36.76 -23.00
N ARG A 390 -2.24 35.65 -22.25
CA ARG A 390 -2.48 34.31 -22.80
C ARG A 390 -3.98 34.15 -23.15
N PRO A 391 -4.33 33.88 -24.42
CA PRO A 391 -5.73 33.91 -24.87
C PRO A 391 -6.53 32.63 -24.55
N ASP A 392 -5.87 31.48 -24.37
CA ASP A 392 -6.49 30.20 -24.03
C ASP A 392 -6.47 29.93 -22.52
N ASP A 393 -7.54 29.33 -21.98
CA ASP A 393 -7.68 28.98 -20.56
C ASP A 393 -7.86 27.47 -20.31
N GLN A 394 -8.02 26.67 -21.35
CA GLN A 394 -8.26 25.22 -21.26
C GLN A 394 -7.15 24.47 -20.52
N TYR A 395 -5.91 24.97 -20.55
CA TYR A 395 -4.78 24.38 -19.81
C TYR A 395 -5.03 24.36 -18.28
N LEU A 396 -5.87 25.27 -17.77
CA LEU A 396 -6.27 25.31 -16.36
C LEU A 396 -7.28 24.23 -15.99
N LYS A 397 -7.90 23.58 -16.98
CA LYS A 397 -8.99 22.59 -16.80
C LYS A 397 -8.48 21.15 -16.75
N TYR A 398 -7.18 20.93 -16.65
CA TYR A 398 -6.62 19.59 -16.59
C TYR A 398 -6.25 19.19 -15.16
N ARG A 399 -6.61 17.97 -14.79
CA ARG A 399 -6.13 17.31 -13.57
C ARG A 399 -5.39 16.02 -13.91
N TRP A 400 -4.42 15.69 -13.08
CA TRP A 400 -3.73 14.41 -13.17
C TRP A 400 -4.64 13.29 -12.64
N LYS A 401 -4.74 12.18 -13.39
CA LYS A 401 -5.47 10.98 -12.99
C LYS A 401 -4.50 9.79 -12.99
N PRO A 402 -4.09 9.30 -11.81
CA PRO A 402 -3.29 8.08 -11.74
C PRO A 402 -4.01 6.89 -12.36
N ASP A 403 -3.25 5.99 -12.96
CA ASP A 403 -3.79 4.79 -13.62
C ASP A 403 -4.37 3.81 -12.59
N ALA A 404 -3.76 3.78 -11.40
CA ALA A 404 -4.04 2.79 -10.37
C ALA A 404 -4.99 3.27 -9.25
N CYS A 405 -5.32 4.56 -9.17
CA CYS A 405 -6.24 5.08 -8.16
C CYS A 405 -6.83 6.46 -8.50
N ALA A 406 -7.83 6.87 -7.71
CA ALA A 406 -8.34 8.24 -7.74
C ALA A 406 -7.63 9.10 -6.69
N LEU A 407 -7.17 10.28 -7.10
CA LEU A 407 -6.73 11.32 -6.16
C LEU A 407 -7.95 12.02 -5.55
N PRO A 408 -7.99 12.23 -4.22
CA PRO A 408 -9.03 13.05 -3.63
C PRO A 408 -8.92 14.48 -4.15
N ARG A 409 -10.07 15.14 -4.35
CA ARG A 409 -10.08 16.57 -4.66
C ARG A 409 -9.49 17.33 -3.47
N PHE A 410 -8.66 18.34 -3.76
CA PHE A 410 -8.08 19.20 -2.75
C PHE A 410 -9.17 19.88 -1.90
N ASN A 411 -9.02 19.79 -0.57
CA ASN A 411 -9.81 20.51 0.40
C ASN A 411 -8.87 21.27 1.33
N GLY A 412 -8.73 22.57 1.10
CA GLY A 412 -7.79 23.42 1.85
C GLY A 412 -8.16 23.55 3.33
N GLU A 413 -9.45 23.57 3.67
CA GLU A 413 -9.88 23.67 5.07
C GLU A 413 -9.54 22.38 5.85
N ASP A 414 -9.80 21.20 5.26
CA ASP A 414 -9.41 19.91 5.85
C ASP A 414 -7.88 19.82 6.00
N MET A 415 -7.12 20.26 4.99
CA MET A 415 -5.66 20.32 5.07
C MET A 415 -5.20 21.21 6.23
N LEU A 416 -5.76 22.40 6.38
CA LEU A 416 -5.41 23.32 7.47
C LEU A 416 -5.78 22.75 8.84
N ARG A 417 -6.93 22.08 8.98
CA ARG A 417 -7.33 21.42 10.22
C ARG A 417 -6.36 20.30 10.62
N ARG A 418 -5.88 19.50 9.65
CA ARG A 418 -4.90 18.44 9.88
C ARG A 418 -3.50 18.95 10.18
N LEU A 419 -3.16 20.11 9.61
CA LEU A 419 -1.86 20.75 9.79
C LEU A 419 -1.86 21.82 10.89
N LYS A 420 -2.90 21.89 11.71
CA LYS A 420 -2.97 22.87 12.80
C LYS A 420 -1.72 22.82 13.68
N GLY A 421 -1.07 23.97 13.88
CA GLY A 421 0.18 24.09 14.65
C GLY A 421 1.44 23.62 13.91
N LYS A 422 1.39 23.40 12.59
CA LYS A 422 2.49 22.83 11.80
C LYS A 422 3.15 23.87 10.88
N LYS A 423 4.45 23.66 10.64
CA LYS A 423 5.29 24.49 9.78
C LYS A 423 5.77 23.71 8.56
N ILE A 424 5.50 24.24 7.37
CA ILE A 424 5.94 23.70 6.08
C ILE A 424 7.05 24.59 5.53
N LEU A 425 8.12 23.98 5.01
CA LEU A 425 9.22 24.70 4.37
C LEU A 425 9.52 24.12 2.98
N PHE A 426 9.40 24.97 1.97
CA PHE A 426 9.95 24.76 0.64
C PHE A 426 11.39 25.25 0.60
N VAL A 427 12.31 24.44 0.08
CA VAL A 427 13.72 24.79 -0.09
C VAL A 427 14.16 24.45 -1.50
N GLY A 428 14.58 25.46 -2.26
CA GLY A 428 15.06 25.19 -3.60
C GLY A 428 15.18 26.40 -4.52
N ASP A 429 15.05 26.12 -5.81
CA ASP A 429 15.17 27.11 -6.89
C ASP A 429 13.82 27.82 -7.17
N SER A 430 13.71 28.46 -8.34
CA SER A 430 12.49 29.17 -8.75
C SER A 430 11.25 28.29 -8.85
N LEU A 431 11.39 26.96 -8.96
CA LEU A 431 10.26 26.04 -8.97
C LEU A 431 9.69 25.84 -7.55
N SER A 432 10.52 25.87 -6.51
CA SER A 432 10.04 25.91 -5.12
C SER A 432 9.21 27.17 -4.84
N LEU A 433 9.62 28.32 -5.38
CA LEU A 433 8.83 29.55 -5.32
C LEU A 433 7.47 29.37 -5.99
N ASN A 434 7.46 28.79 -7.20
CA ASN A 434 6.23 28.57 -7.95
C ASN A 434 5.27 27.63 -7.21
N GLN A 435 5.77 26.52 -6.64
CA GLN A 435 4.93 25.61 -5.83
C GLN A 435 4.45 26.25 -4.53
N TRP A 436 5.30 27.05 -3.87
CA TRP A 436 4.93 27.79 -2.66
C TRP A 436 3.80 28.79 -2.94
N GLN A 437 3.86 29.55 -4.04
CA GLN A 437 2.76 30.45 -4.44
C GLN A 437 1.50 29.68 -4.81
N SER A 438 1.61 28.55 -5.50
CA SER A 438 0.46 27.70 -5.81
C SER A 438 -0.25 27.21 -4.54
N LEU A 439 0.50 26.66 -3.57
CA LEU A 439 -0.07 26.18 -2.32
C LEU A 439 -0.70 27.32 -1.50
N THR A 440 0.00 28.45 -1.36
CA THR A 440 -0.51 29.58 -0.58
C THR A 440 -1.76 30.21 -1.21
N CYS A 441 -1.85 30.29 -2.54
CA CYS A 441 -3.08 30.70 -3.23
C CYS A 441 -4.23 29.70 -3.05
N MET A 442 -3.94 28.38 -3.12
CA MET A 442 -4.95 27.34 -2.86
C MET A 442 -5.51 27.43 -1.43
N LEU A 443 -4.64 27.69 -0.44
CA LEU A 443 -5.06 27.85 0.95
C LEU A 443 -5.85 29.15 1.13
N TYR A 444 -5.39 30.27 0.57
CA TYR A 444 -6.10 31.54 0.61
C TYR A 444 -7.51 31.44 0.00
N ALA A 445 -7.64 30.80 -1.17
CA ALA A 445 -8.93 30.59 -1.83
C ALA A 445 -9.87 29.66 -1.04
N ALA A 446 -9.32 28.71 -0.27
CA ALA A 446 -10.11 27.80 0.55
C ALA A 446 -10.68 28.46 1.82
N VAL A 447 -10.01 29.49 2.36
CA VAL A 447 -10.41 30.22 3.58
C VAL A 447 -10.36 31.74 3.41
N PRO A 448 -11.14 32.33 2.48
CA PRO A 448 -10.99 33.73 2.06
C PRO A 448 -11.33 34.76 3.15
N GLN A 449 -12.02 34.33 4.23
CA GLN A 449 -12.40 35.19 5.36
C GLN A 449 -11.37 35.18 6.49
N THR A 450 -10.37 34.30 6.42
CA THR A 450 -9.34 34.16 7.44
C THR A 450 -8.23 35.19 7.22
N HIS A 451 -7.79 35.83 8.30
CA HIS A 451 -6.66 36.74 8.24
C HIS A 451 -5.37 35.98 7.90
N TYR A 452 -4.58 36.52 6.97
CA TYR A 452 -3.27 35.97 6.60
C TYR A 452 -2.18 37.04 6.74
N THR A 453 -0.95 36.60 6.97
CA THR A 453 0.23 37.48 6.97
C THR A 453 1.27 36.95 6.00
N ILE A 454 1.94 37.85 5.27
CA ILE A 454 3.08 37.51 4.43
C ILE A 454 4.26 38.39 4.82
N THR A 455 5.37 37.74 5.15
CA THR A 455 6.64 38.42 5.40
C THR A 455 7.68 37.95 4.40
N ARG A 456 8.31 38.89 3.70
CA ARG A 456 9.44 38.62 2.79
C ARG A 456 10.68 39.31 3.35
N LYS A 457 11.68 38.55 3.73
CA LYS A 457 12.97 39.04 4.26
C LYS A 457 14.09 38.26 3.59
N GLU A 458 14.90 38.96 2.79
CA GLU A 458 16.04 38.37 2.08
C GLU A 458 15.64 37.13 1.26
N ALA A 459 16.21 35.96 1.58
CA ALA A 459 15.94 34.68 0.93
C ALA A 459 14.72 33.93 1.50
N ILE A 460 14.07 34.46 2.54
CA ILE A 460 12.98 33.79 3.27
C ILE A 460 11.65 34.51 3.04
N SER A 461 10.63 33.75 2.64
CA SER A 461 9.26 34.24 2.50
C SER A 461 8.31 33.35 3.29
N THR A 462 7.56 33.91 4.23
CA THR A 462 6.65 33.15 5.10
C THR A 462 5.23 33.66 4.93
N PHE A 463 4.33 32.75 4.54
CA PHE A 463 2.89 32.92 4.57
C PHE A 463 2.34 32.25 5.83
N SER A 464 1.53 32.96 6.62
CA SER A 464 0.92 32.39 7.85
C SER A 464 -0.58 32.62 7.90
N LEU A 465 -1.29 31.63 8.42
CA LEU A 465 -2.71 31.68 8.75
C LEU A 465 -2.86 31.53 10.27
N PRO A 466 -2.86 32.63 11.04
CA PRO A 466 -2.85 32.59 12.50
C PRO A 466 -4.01 31.81 13.12
N ASP A 467 -5.21 31.85 12.52
CA ASP A 467 -6.39 31.12 13.02
C ASP A 467 -6.18 29.59 13.04
N TYR A 468 -5.30 29.08 12.19
CA TYR A 468 -4.92 27.67 12.09
C TYR A 468 -3.55 27.38 12.71
N ASP A 469 -2.81 28.40 13.17
CA ASP A 469 -1.41 28.26 13.59
C ASP A 469 -0.57 27.49 12.56
N VAL A 470 -0.79 27.80 11.27
CA VAL A 470 -0.08 27.18 10.13
C VAL A 470 0.82 28.22 9.48
N SER A 471 2.06 27.83 9.19
CA SER A 471 2.95 28.62 8.35
C SER A 471 3.54 27.82 7.19
N VAL A 472 3.61 28.46 6.03
CA VAL A 472 4.18 27.94 4.80
C VAL A 472 5.32 28.86 4.40
N THR A 473 6.54 28.37 4.52
CA THR A 473 7.77 29.14 4.31
C THR A 473 8.48 28.69 3.05
N LEU A 474 9.11 29.62 2.34
CA LEU A 474 10.05 29.40 1.26
C LEU A 474 11.43 29.88 1.71
N SER A 475 12.44 29.02 1.58
CA SER A 475 13.85 29.36 1.69
C SER A 475 14.50 29.19 0.33
N ARG A 476 14.91 30.29 -0.30
CA ARG A 476 15.56 30.26 -1.62
C ARG A 476 16.98 29.72 -1.47
N ASN A 477 17.21 28.52 -1.99
CA ASN A 477 18.52 27.91 -2.12
C ASN A 477 18.56 27.08 -3.41
N ALA A 478 19.01 27.71 -4.49
CA ALA A 478 18.92 27.13 -5.83
C ALA A 478 19.71 25.83 -6.01
N PHE A 479 20.74 25.59 -5.20
CA PHE A 479 21.67 24.46 -5.32
C PHE A 479 21.61 23.48 -4.14
N LEU A 480 20.90 23.84 -3.07
CA LEU A 480 20.92 23.22 -1.74
C LEU A 480 22.28 23.29 -1.02
N VAL A 481 23.38 23.18 -1.76
CA VAL A 481 24.76 23.35 -1.27
C VAL A 481 25.21 24.81 -1.30
N ASP A 482 26.32 25.10 -0.64
CA ASP A 482 26.77 26.47 -0.43
C ASP A 482 27.40 27.10 -1.67
N LEU A 483 27.00 28.34 -1.97
CA LEU A 483 27.64 29.22 -2.93
C LEU A 483 28.28 30.38 -2.17
N VAL A 484 29.60 30.38 -2.07
CA VAL A 484 30.35 31.30 -1.20
C VAL A 484 31.28 32.22 -1.99
N ASN A 485 31.44 33.46 -1.52
CA ASN A 485 32.45 34.37 -2.05
C ASN A 485 33.80 34.06 -1.40
N THR A 486 34.80 33.77 -2.22
CA THR A 486 36.18 33.48 -1.79
C THR A 486 37.17 34.43 -2.45
N VAL A 487 38.44 34.36 -2.05
CA VAL A 487 39.53 35.15 -2.68
C VAL A 487 39.73 34.84 -4.17
N VAL A 488 39.34 33.63 -4.63
CA VAL A 488 39.45 33.25 -6.05
C VAL A 488 38.19 33.56 -6.85
N GLY A 489 37.09 33.97 -6.20
CA GLY A 489 35.80 34.25 -6.82
C GLY A 489 34.64 33.53 -6.10
N ARG A 490 33.48 33.47 -6.76
CA ARG A 490 32.30 32.71 -6.27
C ARG A 490 32.53 31.22 -6.46
N VAL A 491 32.50 30.45 -5.38
CA VAL A 491 32.75 29.00 -5.39
C VAL A 491 31.48 28.27 -4.99
N LEU A 492 30.99 27.39 -5.85
CA LEU A 492 29.94 26.43 -5.51
C LEU A 492 30.60 25.21 -4.83
N LYS A 493 30.39 25.05 -3.53
CA LYS A 493 30.98 23.97 -2.73
C LYS A 493 30.04 22.78 -2.67
N LEU A 494 30.36 21.70 -3.37
CA LEU A 494 29.45 20.56 -3.49
C LEU A 494 29.38 19.69 -2.22
N ASP A 495 30.33 19.82 -1.31
CA ASP A 495 30.46 19.06 -0.06
C ASP A 495 30.06 19.85 1.19
N SER A 496 29.42 21.02 1.03
CA SER A 496 29.07 21.93 2.13
C SER A 496 27.60 22.35 2.12
N ILE A 497 26.97 22.34 3.30
CA ILE A 497 25.61 22.85 3.58
C ILE A 497 25.62 23.55 4.94
N GLU A 498 26.24 24.72 5.03
CA GLU A 498 26.31 25.53 6.26
C GLU A 498 24.93 26.09 6.62
N ASN A 499 24.12 26.44 5.62
CA ASN A 499 22.77 27.00 5.83
C ASN A 499 21.71 25.96 6.24
N GLY A 500 22.08 24.69 6.37
CA GLY A 500 21.14 23.60 6.65
C GLY A 500 20.45 23.72 8.02
N ASP A 501 21.09 24.37 9.00
CA ASP A 501 20.50 24.55 10.33
C ASP A 501 19.18 25.32 10.30
N ALA A 502 18.99 26.21 9.31
CA ALA A 502 17.74 26.94 9.11
C ALA A 502 16.55 26.04 8.70
N TRP A 503 16.81 24.81 8.25
CA TRP A 503 15.77 23.85 7.83
C TRP A 503 15.30 22.96 8.98
N ARG A 504 15.98 22.97 10.13
CA ARG A 504 15.60 22.14 11.28
C ARG A 504 14.32 22.65 11.94
N GLY A 505 13.57 21.74 12.57
CA GLY A 505 12.38 22.07 13.37
C GLY A 505 11.12 22.37 12.57
N TYR A 506 11.12 22.16 11.26
CA TYR A 506 9.91 22.15 10.43
C TYR A 506 9.26 20.76 10.43
N ASP A 507 7.93 20.72 10.38
CA ASP A 507 7.17 19.46 10.34
C ASP A 507 7.12 18.85 8.93
N MET A 508 7.33 19.68 7.90
CA MET A 508 7.37 19.26 6.51
C MET A 508 8.44 20.03 5.73
N LEU A 509 9.35 19.29 5.11
CA LEU A 509 10.41 19.81 4.23
C LEU A 509 10.15 19.36 2.79
N ILE A 510 10.11 20.31 1.86
CA ILE A 510 9.89 20.06 0.43
C ILE A 510 11.07 20.65 -0.33
N PHE A 511 11.96 19.80 -0.82
CA PHE A 511 13.17 20.20 -1.52
C PHE A 511 12.99 20.14 -3.04
N ASN A 512 13.64 21.05 -3.77
CA ASN A 512 13.85 20.90 -5.21
C ASN A 512 15.18 21.56 -5.62
N THR A 513 15.80 21.07 -6.69
CA THR A 513 16.93 21.77 -7.32
C THR A 513 17.23 21.19 -8.71
N TRP A 514 17.28 22.02 -9.76
CA TRP A 514 17.79 21.58 -11.08
C TRP A 514 18.10 22.73 -12.05
N HIS A 515 17.17 23.66 -12.26
CA HIS A 515 17.20 24.55 -13.43
C HIS A 515 18.45 25.44 -13.47
N TRP A 516 18.93 25.84 -12.29
CA TRP A 516 20.10 26.69 -12.15
C TRP A 516 21.43 25.98 -12.43
N TRP A 517 21.48 24.65 -12.31
CA TRP A 517 22.68 23.87 -12.62
C TRP A 517 23.04 23.92 -14.10
N LEU A 518 22.07 24.19 -14.97
CA LEU A 518 22.27 24.25 -16.42
C LEU A 518 22.78 25.62 -16.92
N HIS A 519 22.83 26.63 -16.06
CA HIS A 519 23.27 27.96 -16.45
C HIS A 519 24.74 27.97 -16.87
N LYS A 520 25.04 28.73 -17.94
CA LYS A 520 26.38 28.93 -18.49
C LYS A 520 26.60 30.40 -18.81
N GLY A 521 27.87 30.80 -18.97
CA GLY A 521 28.24 32.16 -19.33
C GLY A 521 27.78 33.18 -18.28
N SER A 522 27.21 34.30 -18.72
CA SER A 522 26.75 35.38 -17.82
C SER A 522 25.63 34.96 -16.86
N LYS A 523 24.90 33.88 -17.14
CA LYS A 523 23.85 33.34 -16.25
C LYS A 523 24.40 32.41 -15.17
N GLN A 524 25.67 31.99 -15.27
CA GLN A 524 26.29 31.09 -14.30
C GLN A 524 26.59 31.84 -13.00
N PRO A 525 26.03 31.42 -11.85
CA PRO A 525 26.19 32.16 -10.60
C PRO A 525 27.50 31.84 -9.85
N TRP A 526 28.25 30.82 -10.29
CA TRP A 526 29.57 30.48 -9.75
C TRP A 526 30.68 30.73 -10.76
N ASP A 527 31.88 31.05 -10.26
CA ASP A 527 33.10 31.22 -11.05
C ASP A 527 33.96 29.94 -11.05
N TYR A 528 33.83 29.13 -9.99
CA TYR A 528 34.52 27.85 -9.74
C TYR A 528 33.60 26.87 -8.99
N ILE A 529 33.93 25.58 -9.04
CA ILE A 529 33.26 24.51 -8.31
C ILE A 529 34.28 23.82 -7.42
N GLU A 530 33.96 23.61 -6.15
CA GLU A 530 34.78 22.84 -5.22
C GLU A 530 34.19 21.44 -4.99
N ALA A 531 35.02 20.42 -5.20
CA ALA A 531 34.66 19.01 -5.04
C ALA A 531 35.83 18.25 -4.42
N GLY A 532 35.62 17.64 -3.24
CA GLY A 532 36.64 16.86 -2.55
C GLY A 532 37.91 17.66 -2.23
N GLY A 533 37.74 18.92 -1.81
CA GLY A 533 38.83 19.86 -1.50
C GLY A 533 39.62 20.38 -2.70
N LYS A 534 39.15 20.16 -3.94
CA LYS A 534 39.77 20.70 -5.17
C LYS A 534 38.89 21.78 -5.78
N ILE A 535 39.48 22.93 -6.10
CA ILE A 535 38.81 24.02 -6.82
C ILE A 535 39.01 23.82 -8.32
N LEU A 536 37.91 23.61 -9.04
CA LEU A 536 37.85 23.39 -10.48
C LEU A 536 37.22 24.61 -11.15
N LYS A 537 37.67 24.94 -12.37
CA LYS A 537 37.06 26.04 -13.13
C LYS A 537 35.63 25.72 -13.52
N ASP A 538 35.39 24.47 -13.91
CA ASP A 538 34.07 23.93 -14.21
C ASP A 538 34.14 22.40 -14.19
N MET A 539 33.00 21.71 -14.24
CA MET A 539 32.94 20.24 -14.30
C MET A 539 31.66 19.76 -15.00
N ASP A 540 31.48 18.46 -15.23
CA ASP A 540 30.23 17.96 -15.80
C ASP A 540 29.02 18.28 -14.89
N ARG A 541 27.91 18.75 -15.47
CA ARG A 541 26.73 19.21 -14.72
C ARG A 541 26.04 18.08 -13.96
N LEU A 542 25.96 16.89 -14.54
CA LEU A 542 25.33 15.74 -13.88
C LEU A 542 26.21 15.18 -12.77
N VAL A 543 27.55 15.25 -12.94
CA VAL A 543 28.50 14.90 -11.87
C VAL A 543 28.39 15.89 -10.72
N ALA A 544 28.44 17.20 -11.01
CA ALA A 544 28.29 18.24 -9.99
C ALA A 544 26.97 18.11 -9.22
N PHE A 545 25.88 17.90 -9.96
CA PHE A 545 24.55 17.71 -9.41
C PHE A 545 24.48 16.47 -8.50
N ARG A 546 25.07 15.34 -8.94
CA ARG A 546 25.14 14.12 -8.13
C ARG A 546 25.89 14.34 -6.83
N GLU A 547 27.06 14.99 -6.88
CA GLU A 547 27.87 15.26 -5.69
C GLU A 547 27.13 16.17 -4.71
N GLY A 548 26.60 17.30 -5.19
CA GLY A 548 25.83 18.21 -4.34
C GLY A 548 24.58 17.57 -3.72
N LEU A 549 23.84 16.79 -4.53
CA LEU A 549 22.65 16.09 -4.02
C LEU A 549 23.01 14.97 -3.04
N THR A 550 24.17 14.32 -3.20
CA THR A 550 24.68 13.33 -2.24
C THR A 550 25.05 13.99 -0.90
N THR A 551 25.57 15.21 -0.92
CA THR A 551 25.82 15.99 0.30
C THR A 551 24.51 16.35 0.99
N TRP A 552 23.50 16.80 0.23
CA TRP A 552 22.17 17.06 0.76
C TRP A 552 21.52 15.81 1.37
N SER A 553 21.61 14.65 0.71
CA SER A 553 20.99 13.43 1.23
C SER A 553 21.63 12.97 2.54
N LYS A 554 22.96 13.09 2.67
CA LYS A 554 23.67 12.85 3.94
C LYS A 554 23.25 13.85 5.02
N TRP A 555 23.07 15.11 4.67
CA TRP A 555 22.58 16.12 5.61
C TRP A 555 21.18 15.74 6.13
N VAL A 556 20.27 15.28 5.25
CA VAL A 556 18.93 14.83 5.65
C VAL A 556 19.01 13.62 6.58
N ASP A 557 19.74 12.58 6.19
CA ASP A 557 19.90 11.35 6.98
C ASP A 557 20.48 11.63 8.38
N TYR A 558 21.36 12.63 8.51
CA TYR A 558 22.00 12.95 9.79
C TYR A 558 21.19 13.92 10.67
N ASN A 559 20.47 14.87 10.07
CA ASN A 559 19.89 16.00 10.80
C ASN A 559 18.36 15.96 10.95
N VAL A 560 17.65 15.11 10.20
CA VAL A 560 16.19 15.07 10.21
C VAL A 560 15.67 13.90 11.05
N ASP A 561 14.80 14.21 12.02
CA ASP A 561 14.03 13.22 12.76
C ASP A 561 12.72 12.90 12.03
N PHE A 562 12.69 11.76 11.33
CA PHE A 562 11.54 11.29 10.57
C PHE A 562 10.33 10.87 11.41
N SER A 563 10.44 10.82 12.75
CA SER A 563 9.27 10.63 13.62
C SER A 563 8.40 11.88 13.70
N ASN A 564 9.00 13.05 13.47
CA ASN A 564 8.37 14.36 13.62
C ASN A 564 8.29 15.15 12.31
N THR A 565 9.24 14.95 11.39
CA THR A 565 9.35 15.69 10.14
C THR A 565 9.11 14.80 8.93
N LYS A 566 8.25 15.23 8.02
CA LYS A 566 8.10 14.62 6.69
C LYS A 566 9.02 15.31 5.68
N VAL A 567 9.71 14.54 4.85
CA VAL A 567 10.60 15.07 3.82
C VAL A 567 10.15 14.62 2.45
N PHE A 568 10.10 15.56 1.52
CA PHE A 568 9.77 15.36 0.12
C PHE A 568 10.88 15.96 -0.75
N PHE A 569 11.13 15.33 -1.91
CA PHE A 569 11.93 15.92 -2.97
C PHE A 569 11.09 16.00 -4.24
N GLN A 570 10.82 17.22 -4.70
CA GLN A 570 10.17 17.44 -5.97
C GLN A 570 11.08 16.94 -7.10
N GLY A 571 10.57 16.03 -7.92
CA GLY A 571 11.27 15.53 -9.10
C GLY A 571 11.66 16.63 -10.09
N ILE A 572 12.48 16.27 -11.08
CA ILE A 572 12.99 17.21 -12.08
C ILE A 572 11.83 17.75 -12.93
N SER A 573 11.57 19.05 -12.81
CA SER A 573 10.62 19.72 -13.71
C SER A 573 11.26 19.88 -15.10
N PRO A 574 10.58 19.45 -16.18
CA PRO A 574 11.12 19.50 -17.53
C PRO A 574 11.02 20.90 -18.17
N THR A 575 11.78 21.10 -19.24
CA THR A 575 11.69 22.27 -20.13
C THR A 575 11.21 21.86 -21.51
N HIS A 576 10.50 22.73 -22.23
CA HIS A 576 9.90 22.42 -23.53
C HIS A 576 10.36 23.41 -24.62
N TYR A 577 11.63 23.31 -25.03
CA TYR A 577 12.25 24.19 -26.03
C TYR A 577 12.53 23.50 -27.38
N ASN A 578 11.95 22.33 -27.64
CA ASN A 578 12.17 21.57 -28.87
C ASN A 578 10.96 20.67 -29.16
N GLY A 579 10.13 21.04 -30.14
CA GLY A 579 8.90 20.31 -30.45
C GLY A 579 9.09 18.88 -30.93
N LYS A 580 10.29 18.53 -31.39
CA LYS A 580 10.65 17.15 -31.73
C LYS A 580 10.52 16.21 -30.52
N GLU A 581 10.65 16.73 -29.29
CA GLU A 581 10.49 15.92 -28.07
C GLU A 581 9.04 15.49 -27.81
N TRP A 582 8.06 16.14 -28.44
CA TRP A 582 6.64 15.75 -28.38
C TRP A 582 6.06 15.44 -29.76
N ASN A 583 6.92 15.03 -30.71
CA ASN A 583 6.56 14.64 -32.08
C ASN A 583 5.94 15.75 -32.95
N GLU A 584 6.25 17.02 -32.68
CA GLU A 584 5.86 18.15 -33.52
C GLU A 584 7.10 18.82 -34.12
N SER A 585 7.49 18.36 -35.31
CA SER A 585 8.70 18.83 -36.00
C SER A 585 8.70 20.33 -36.34
N ASP A 586 7.50 20.90 -36.48
CA ASP A 586 7.31 22.28 -36.94
C ASP A 586 7.26 23.29 -35.77
N SER A 587 7.25 22.79 -34.53
CA SER A 587 7.24 23.62 -33.32
C SER A 587 8.64 23.76 -32.74
N ALA A 588 9.14 25.00 -32.68
CA ALA A 588 10.46 25.28 -32.12
C ALA A 588 10.46 25.39 -30.57
N THR A 589 9.31 25.61 -29.93
CA THR A 589 9.18 25.86 -28.48
C THR A 589 7.79 25.47 -27.98
N CYS A 590 7.51 25.59 -26.68
CA CYS A 590 6.16 25.43 -26.13
C CYS A 590 5.15 26.53 -26.53
N ASN A 591 5.56 27.56 -27.28
CA ASN A 591 4.64 28.61 -27.74
C ASN A 591 3.58 28.03 -28.71
N GLY A 592 2.32 28.42 -28.50
CA GLY A 592 1.17 27.93 -29.26
C GLY A 592 0.58 26.60 -28.77
N GLN A 593 1.19 25.96 -27.77
CA GLN A 593 0.71 24.69 -27.21
C GLN A 593 -0.42 24.92 -26.20
N THR A 594 -1.60 24.38 -26.49
CA THR A 594 -2.84 24.60 -25.71
C THR A 594 -3.38 23.34 -25.01
N GLN A 595 -2.82 22.17 -25.31
CA GLN A 595 -3.24 20.88 -24.76
C GLN A 595 -2.04 20.07 -24.28
N PRO A 596 -2.20 19.24 -23.23
CA PRO A 596 -1.15 18.33 -22.80
C PRO A 596 -0.94 17.21 -23.83
N VAL A 597 0.27 16.65 -23.84
CA VAL A 597 0.56 15.40 -24.57
C VAL A 597 -0.36 14.30 -24.03
N ARG A 598 -1.02 13.58 -24.93
CA ARG A 598 -1.95 12.49 -24.57
C ARG A 598 -1.19 11.25 -24.10
N GLY A 599 -1.75 10.58 -23.09
CA GLY A 599 -1.21 9.33 -22.56
C GLY A 599 -0.37 9.52 -21.30
N SER A 600 0.37 8.48 -20.93
CA SER A 600 1.16 8.40 -19.69
C SER A 600 2.67 8.49 -19.90
N ILE A 601 3.10 8.61 -21.16
CA ILE A 601 4.52 8.58 -21.54
C ILE A 601 4.82 9.80 -22.41
N TYR A 602 5.78 10.61 -21.97
CA TYR A 602 6.33 11.70 -22.77
C TYR A 602 7.31 11.15 -23.83
N PRO A 603 7.13 11.45 -25.13
CA PRO A 603 7.95 10.85 -26.19
C PRO A 603 9.46 11.15 -26.08
N GLY A 604 9.84 12.34 -25.61
CA GLY A 604 11.22 12.76 -25.42
C GLY A 604 11.96 12.05 -24.27
N GLY A 605 11.25 11.22 -23.50
CA GLY A 605 11.82 10.51 -22.34
C GLY A 605 12.02 11.42 -21.12
N SER A 606 12.58 10.83 -20.05
CA SER A 606 12.83 11.55 -18.80
C SER A 606 14.14 12.35 -18.88
N PRO A 607 14.22 13.56 -18.28
CA PRO A 607 15.48 14.28 -18.15
C PRO A 607 16.57 13.43 -17.47
N PRO A 608 17.83 13.45 -17.93
CA PRO A 608 18.92 12.66 -17.33
C PRO A 608 19.13 12.92 -15.83
N ALA A 609 18.87 14.14 -15.36
CA ALA A 609 18.94 14.48 -13.95
C ALA A 609 17.95 13.71 -13.07
N ALA A 610 16.81 13.26 -13.62
CA ALA A 610 15.84 12.46 -12.86
C ALA A 610 16.45 11.11 -12.45
N THR A 611 17.32 10.54 -13.30
CA THR A 611 18.09 9.34 -12.98
C THR A 611 19.04 9.59 -11.81
N VAL A 612 19.69 10.76 -11.76
CA VAL A 612 20.57 11.14 -10.65
C VAL A 612 19.79 11.27 -9.35
N VAL A 613 18.64 11.96 -9.36
CA VAL A 613 17.75 12.07 -8.20
C VAL A 613 17.36 10.69 -7.69
N ASN A 614 16.86 9.82 -8.57
CA ASN A 614 16.45 8.46 -8.21
C ASN A 614 17.60 7.65 -7.59
N GLN A 615 18.82 7.76 -8.13
CA GLN A 615 20.00 7.08 -7.60
C GLN A 615 20.36 7.57 -6.19
N VAL A 616 20.36 8.88 -5.97
CA VAL A 616 20.70 9.46 -4.67
C VAL A 616 19.64 9.14 -3.62
N LEU A 617 18.34 9.28 -3.94
CA LEU A 617 17.25 8.96 -3.02
C LEU A 617 17.22 7.47 -2.65
N THR A 618 17.49 6.57 -3.62
CA THR A 618 17.53 5.11 -3.35
C THR A 618 18.72 4.72 -2.44
N ALA A 619 19.76 5.55 -2.36
CA ALA A 619 20.93 5.30 -1.53
C ALA A 619 20.79 5.84 -0.10
N MET A 620 19.72 6.57 0.22
CA MET A 620 19.47 7.09 1.56
C MET A 620 19.18 5.97 2.55
N THR A 621 19.64 6.15 3.79
CA THR A 621 19.46 5.17 4.86
C THR A 621 18.09 5.27 5.54
N SER A 622 17.41 6.41 5.38
CA SER A 622 16.12 6.70 6.00
C SER A 622 14.94 6.14 5.20
N PRO A 623 14.11 5.23 5.76
CA PRO A 623 13.07 4.51 5.02
C PRO A 623 11.76 5.31 4.80
N ASN A 624 11.66 6.54 5.31
CA ASN A 624 10.43 7.36 5.29
C ASN A 624 10.48 8.55 4.31
N PHE A 625 11.14 8.36 3.17
CA PHE A 625 11.12 9.34 2.07
C PHE A 625 9.88 9.11 1.19
N ALA A 626 9.07 10.14 0.95
CA ALA A 626 7.84 10.06 0.16
C ALA A 626 7.97 10.80 -1.17
#